data_AF-A0A392UB53-F1
#
_entry.id   AF-A0A392UB53-F1
#
_cell.length_a   1.000
_cell.length_b   1.000
_cell.length_c   1.000
_cell.angle_alpha   90.00
_cell.angle_beta   90.00
_cell.angle_gamma   90.00
#
_symmetry.space_group_name_H-M   'P 1'
#
loop_
_entity.id
_entity.type
_entity.pdbx_description
1 polymer ?
#
loop_
_entity_poly.entity_id
_entity_poly.type
_entity_poly.pdbx_seq_one_letter_code
_entity_poly.pdbx_strand_id
1 'polypeptide(L)' 'EVDDIQVKENLTVETMPLRIEDREVKRLRNKEIETVKVIWGGPAGENATWALESKMRESYPELFSGNFRGQKFF' A
#
# COMPACT_ATOMS: atom_id res chain seq x y z
N GLU A 1 17.37 28.22 11.96
CA GLU A 1 16.75 28.44 10.65
C GLU A 1 15.80 27.29 10.43
N VAL A 2 14.50 27.57 10.34
CA VAL A 2 13.46 26.55 10.28
C VAL A 2 13.35 26.07 8.84
N ASP A 3 13.57 24.77 8.66
CA ASP A 3 13.52 24.06 7.38
C ASP A 3 12.26 24.48 6.59
N ASP A 4 12.48 24.98 5.37
CA ASP A 4 11.45 25.45 4.44
C ASP A 4 10.66 24.22 3.94
N ILE A 5 9.69 23.77 4.73
CA ILE A 5 8.77 22.70 4.33
C ILE A 5 7.84 23.30 3.27
N GLN A 6 8.27 23.24 2.01
CA GLN A 6 7.41 23.51 0.85
C GLN A 6 6.35 22.41 0.76
N VAL A 7 5.28 22.57 1.53
CA VAL A 7 4.07 21.78 1.36
C VAL A 7 3.40 22.25 0.08
N LYS A 8 3.81 21.67 -1.05
CA LYS A 8 2.99 21.70 -2.27
C LYS A 8 1.60 21.21 -1.87
N GLU A 9 0.59 22.02 -2.14
CA GLU A 9 -0.80 21.92 -1.69
C GLU A 9 -1.56 20.67 -2.18
N ASN A 10 -0.83 19.67 -2.67
CA ASN A 10 -1.30 18.33 -2.96
C ASN A 10 -0.42 17.36 -2.16
N LEU A 11 -0.73 17.16 -0.88
CA LEU A 11 -0.12 16.13 -0.01
C LEU A 11 -0.41 14.68 -0.49
N THR A 12 -0.94 14.52 -1.70
CA THR A 12 -0.97 13.27 -2.43
C THR A 12 0.47 12.94 -2.80
N VAL A 13 1.22 12.34 -1.88
CA VAL A 13 2.47 11.67 -2.24
C VAL A 13 2.06 10.65 -3.30
N GLU A 14 2.48 10.87 -4.56
CA GLU A 14 2.26 9.95 -5.68
C GLU A 14 2.98 8.64 -5.33
N THR A 15 2.31 7.85 -4.52
CA THR A 15 2.79 6.61 -3.96
C THR A 15 2.22 5.53 -4.84
N MET A 16 3.09 4.84 -5.56
CA MET A 16 2.66 3.68 -6.34
C MET A 16 2.70 2.46 -5.43
N PRO A 17 1.61 1.67 -5.37
CA PRO A 17 1.65 0.43 -4.60
C PRO A 17 2.56 -0.56 -5.32
N LEU A 18 3.68 -0.89 -4.69
CA LEU A 18 4.70 -1.77 -5.23
C LEU A 18 4.27 -3.23 -5.12
N ARG A 19 3.83 -3.63 -3.93
CA ARG A 19 3.47 -5.03 -3.63
C ARG A 19 2.65 -5.14 -2.35
N ILE A 20 1.95 -6.26 -2.23
CA ILE A 20 1.38 -6.70 -0.97
C ILE A 20 2.44 -7.52 -0.24
N GLU A 21 2.86 -7.05 0.93
CA GLU A 21 3.82 -7.75 1.78
C GLU A 21 3.14 -8.77 2.68
N ASP A 22 1.93 -8.47 3.16
CA ASP A 22 1.24 -9.32 4.13
C ASP A 22 -0.29 -9.22 4.01
N ARG A 23 -1.01 -10.19 4.56
CA ARG A 23 -2.48 -10.23 4.62
C ARG A 23 -2.92 -10.69 6.00
N GLU A 24 -3.70 -9.85 6.65
CA GLU A 24 -4.28 -10.10 7.96
C GLU A 24 -5.81 -10.05 7.89
N VAL A 25 -6.48 -11.06 8.46
CA VAL A 25 -7.94 -11.08 8.59
C VAL A 25 -8.33 -10.80 10.03
N LYS A 26 -8.90 -9.62 10.27
CA LYS A 26 -9.42 -9.22 11.58
C LYS A 26 -10.84 -9.73 11.76
N ARG A 27 -10.99 -10.73 12.61
CA ARG A 27 -12.30 -11.28 12.99
C ARG A 27 -12.87 -10.45 14.15
N LEU A 28 -13.88 -9.65 13.86
CA LEU A 28 -14.69 -8.95 14.85
C LEU A 28 -15.89 -9.80 15.24
N ARG A 29 -16.57 -9.39 16.32
CA ARG A 29 -17.68 -10.13 16.96
C ARG A 29 -18.82 -10.55 16.01
N ASN A 30 -19.01 -9.85 14.88
CA ASN A 30 -20.03 -10.16 13.87
C ASN A 30 -19.55 -10.00 12.42
N LYS A 31 -18.28 -9.67 12.18
CA LYS A 31 -17.76 -9.35 10.84
C LYS A 31 -16.30 -9.75 10.71
N GLU A 32 -15.91 -10.16 9.53
CA GLU A 32 -14.52 -10.43 9.19
C GLU A 32 -14.04 -9.30 8.28
N ILE A 33 -12.94 -8.64 8.65
CA ILE A 33 -12.35 -7.55 7.90
C ILE A 33 -10.98 -8.02 7.41
N GLU A 34 -10.85 -8.13 6.09
CA GLU A 34 -9.61 -8.50 5.45
C GLU A 34 -8.78 -7.24 5.17
N THR A 35 -7.56 -7.23 5.68
CA THR A 35 -6.58 -6.16 5.49
C THR A 35 -5.31 -6.71 4.88
N VAL A 36 -4.71 -5.94 3.98
CA VAL A 36 -3.43 -6.24 3.36
C VAL A 36 -2.44 -5.15 3.67
N LYS A 37 -1.20 -5.55 3.95
CA LYS A 37 -0.07 -4.65 4.09
C LYS A 37 0.48 -4.36 2.71
N VAL A 38 0.27 -3.13 2.24
CA VAL A 38 0.73 -2.68 0.93
C VAL A 38 1.99 -1.84 1.12
N ILE A 39 3.03 -2.18 0.37
CA ILE A 39 4.25 -1.40 0.27
C ILE A 39 4.07 -0.39 -0.85
N TRP A 40 4.36 0.86 -0.53
CA TRP A 40 4.22 2.02 -1.39
C TRP A 40 5.61 2.56 -1.70
N GLY A 41 5.91 2.73 -2.98
CA GLY A 41 7.12 3.39 -3.43
C GLY A 41 6.88 4.88 -3.49
N GLY A 42 7.69 5.66 -2.76
CA GLY A 42 7.63 7.11 -2.78
C GLY A 42 9.03 7.75 -2.78
N PRO A 43 9.09 9.08 -2.95
CA PRO A 43 10.36 9.81 -2.96
C PRO A 43 11.11 9.76 -1.62
N ALA A 44 10.42 9.43 -0.52
CA ALA A 44 10.99 9.24 0.80
C ALA A 44 11.40 7.79 1.12
N GLY A 45 11.21 6.86 0.18
CA GLY A 45 11.52 5.43 0.35
C GLY A 45 10.28 4.53 0.24
N GLU A 46 10.43 3.31 0.74
CA GLU A 46 9.35 2.32 0.83
C GLU A 46 8.54 2.55 2.11
N ASN A 47 7.24 2.82 1.97
CA ASN A 47 6.32 2.98 3.09
C ASN A 47 5.35 1.80 3.14
N ALA A 48 5.08 1.28 4.33
CA ALA A 48 4.10 0.20 4.51
C ALA A 48 2.82 0.73 5.15
N THR A 49 1.68 0.48 4.51
CA THR A 49 0.37 0.88 5.04
C THR A 49 -0.59 -0.30 5.01
N TRP A 50 -1.38 -0.46 6.07
CA TRP A 50 -2.47 -1.43 6.11
C TRP A 50 -3.71 -0.87 5.43
N ALA A 51 -4.20 -1.56 4.41
CA ALA A 51 -5.40 -1.18 3.67
C ALA A 51 -6.39 -2.35 3.59
N LEU A 52 -7.67 -2.04 3.37
CA LEU A 52 -8.69 -3.07 3.19
C LEU A 52 -8.41 -3.86 1.91
N GLU A 53 -8.41 -5.19 2.00
CA GLU A 53 -8.24 -6.06 0.84
C GLU A 53 -9.28 -5.75 -0.24
N SER A 54 -10.56 -5.64 0.15
CA SER A 54 -11.64 -5.38 -0.81
C SER A 54 -11.40 -4.10 -1.61
N LYS A 55 -10.98 -3.02 -0.94
CA LYS A 55 -10.64 -1.76 -1.59
C LYS A 55 -9.41 -1.89 -2.49
N MET A 56 -8.38 -2.59 -2.02
CA MET A 56 -7.16 -2.82 -2.79
C MET A 56 -7.40 -3.71 -4.02
N ARG A 57 -8.30 -4.69 -3.93
CA ARG A 57 -8.70 -5.52 -5.07
C ARG A 57 -9.51 -4.74 -6.10
N GLU A 58 -10.32 -3.79 -5.66
CA GLU A 58 -11.09 -2.92 -6.56
C GLU A 58 -10.19 -1.87 -7.23
N SER A 59 -9.29 -1.23 -6.47
CA SER A 59 -8.42 -0.16 -6.98
C SER A 59 -7.18 -0.68 -7.71
N TYR A 60 -6.60 -1.80 -7.25
CA TYR A 60 -5.36 -2.38 -7.76
C TYR A 60 -5.45 -3.91 -7.86
N PRO A 61 -6.36 -4.45 -8.70
CA PRO A 61 -6.54 -5.89 -8.88
C PRO A 61 -5.26 -6.61 -9.36
N GLU A 62 -4.36 -5.87 -10.02
CA GLU A 62 -3.07 -6.37 -10.51
C GLU A 62 -2.16 -6.89 -9.38
N LEU A 63 -2.19 -6.28 -8.19
CA LEU A 63 -1.39 -6.70 -7.03
C LEU A 63 -1.81 -8.06 -6.49
N PHE A 64 -3.06 -8.48 -6.73
CA PHE A 64 -3.63 -9.74 -6.28
C PHE A 64 -3.59 -10.84 -7.33
N SER A 65 -3.32 -10.49 -8.59
CA SER A 65 -3.41 -11.41 -9.73
C SER A 65 -2.23 -12.38 -9.85
N GLY A 66 -1.38 -12.51 -8.82
CA GLY A 66 -0.37 -13.58 -8.71
C GLY A 66 0.79 -13.51 -9.71
N ASN A 67 0.86 -12.49 -10.57
CA ASN A 67 1.93 -12.34 -11.56
C ASN A 67 3.21 -11.66 -11.03
N PHE A 68 3.28 -11.35 -9.73
CA PHE A 68 4.55 -11.01 -9.07
C PHE A 68 5.45 -12.24 -8.79
N ARG A 69 5.27 -13.33 -9.55
CA ARG A 69 6.26 -14.40 -9.65
C ARG A 69 7.40 -13.93 -10.56
N GLY A 70 8.33 -13.17 -9.99
CA GLY A 70 9.71 -13.18 -10.49
C GLY A 70 10.30 -11.88 -11.01
N GLN A 71 9.80 -10.69 -10.64
CA GLN A 71 10.65 -9.50 -10.77
C GLN A 71 11.60 -9.43 -9.58
N LYS A 72 12.67 -10.23 -9.69
CA LYS A 72 13.88 -10.12 -8.90
C LYS A 72 14.46 -8.74 -9.21
N PHE A 73 14.21 -7.77 -8.34
CA PHE A 73 15.01 -6.55 -8.32
C PHE A 73 16.40 -7.00 -7.82
N PHE A 74 17.30 -7.22 -8.78
CA PHE A 74 18.73 -7.41 -8.53
C PHE A 74 19.34 -6.09 -8.08
#